data_AF-A0A372RP92-F1
#
_entry.id   AF-A0A372RP92-F1
#
_cell.length_a   1.000
_cell.length_b   1.000
_cell.length_c   1.000
_cell.angle_alpha   90.00
_cell.angle_beta   90.00
_cell.angle_gamma   90.00
#
_symmetry.space_group_name_H-M   'P 1'
#
loop_
_entity.id
_entity.type
_entity.pdbx_description
1 polymer ?
#
loop_
_entity_poly.entity_id
_entity_poly.type
_entity_poly.pdbx_seq_one_letter_code
_entity_poly.pdbx_strand_id
1 'polypeptide(L)'
;MSLRIYNVIPRLNNPIRRVPIIRIASFHTSRACAFKATKTNSDGASFIKGSVNEAVKLPPRDKVAGSYHWDFERLLSVSLIPLTVASVVNGAHPITDLCLGVIIPIHCHIGFDAVISDYLPHRRHPILNKITTWGLRGATIIVLYGCYEFNTNDVGLTEVVKRVWNA
;
A
#
# COMPACT_ATOMS: atom_id res chain seq x y z
N MET A 1 -68.52 -59.93 53.19
CA MET A 1 -67.37 -59.68 52.28
C MET A 1 -67.36 -58.19 51.97
N SER A 2 -66.19 -57.55 52.02
CA SER A 2 -65.91 -56.14 51.69
C SER A 2 -65.93 -55.10 52.83
N LEU A 3 -64.81 -55.14 53.56
CA LEU A 3 -64.04 -54.11 54.26
C LEU A 3 -64.43 -52.63 54.06
N ARG A 4 -64.85 -51.96 55.14
CA ARG A 4 -64.92 -50.50 55.27
C ARG A 4 -63.69 -50.00 56.03
N ILE A 5 -62.64 -49.66 55.31
CA ILE A 5 -61.38 -49.17 55.87
C ILE A 5 -61.56 -47.70 56.28
N TYR A 6 -61.40 -47.43 57.57
CA TYR A 6 -61.32 -46.11 58.16
C TYR A 6 -59.95 -45.49 57.83
N ASN A 7 -59.92 -44.49 56.96
CA ASN A 7 -58.71 -43.69 56.76
C ASN A 7 -58.67 -42.55 57.77
N VAL A 8 -57.97 -42.81 58.87
CA VAL A 8 -57.39 -41.81 59.77
C VAL A 8 -56.47 -40.93 58.95
N ILE A 9 -56.71 -39.61 58.93
CA ILE A 9 -55.83 -38.63 58.29
C ILE A 9 -54.78 -38.21 59.33
N PRO A 10 -53.48 -38.54 59.18
CA PRO A 10 -52.45 -37.89 59.97
C PRO A 10 -52.22 -36.50 59.38
N ARG A 11 -52.38 -35.46 60.22
CA ARG A 11 -51.97 -34.09 59.89
C ARG A 11 -50.46 -34.06 59.66
N LEU A 12 -50.04 -34.04 58.40
CA LEU A 12 -48.67 -33.67 58.03
C LEU A 12 -48.51 -32.17 58.22
N ASN A 13 -47.98 -31.84 59.40
CA ASN A 13 -47.51 -30.52 59.79
C ASN A 13 -46.26 -30.21 58.96
N ASN A 14 -46.43 -29.57 57.80
CA ASN A 14 -45.30 -29.12 56.99
C ASN A 14 -45.14 -27.61 57.18
N PRO A 15 -44.06 -27.12 57.84
CA PRO A 15 -43.79 -25.70 57.85
C PRO A 15 -43.52 -25.27 56.40
N ILE A 16 -44.17 -24.19 55.98
CA ILE A 16 -43.96 -23.56 54.67
C ILE A 16 -42.49 -23.16 54.61
N ARG A 17 -41.64 -24.04 54.06
CA ARG A 17 -40.28 -23.71 53.70
C ARG A 17 -40.38 -22.86 52.44
N ARG A 18 -40.41 -21.53 52.62
CA ARG A 18 -40.30 -20.57 51.52
C ARG A 18 -38.93 -20.77 50.87
N VAL A 19 -38.85 -21.68 49.90
CA VAL A 19 -37.71 -21.73 49.00
C VAL A 19 -37.73 -20.44 48.18
N PRO A 20 -36.62 -19.69 48.08
CA PRO A 20 -36.58 -18.56 47.17
C PRO A 20 -36.84 -19.10 45.77
N ILE A 21 -37.86 -18.56 45.11
CA ILE A 21 -38.05 -18.75 43.67
C ILE A 21 -36.86 -18.06 43.02
N ILE A 22 -35.78 -18.83 42.78
CA ILE A 22 -34.71 -18.40 41.89
C ILE A 22 -35.37 -18.37 40.52
N ARG A 23 -35.78 -17.18 40.09
CA ARG A 23 -36.09 -16.91 38.69
C ARG A 23 -34.78 -17.11 37.92
N ILE A 24 -34.57 -18.31 37.42
CA ILE A 24 -33.59 -18.54 36.36
C ILE A 24 -34.13 -17.75 35.19
N ALA A 25 -33.55 -16.58 34.94
CA ALA A 25 -33.83 -15.84 33.73
C ALA A 25 -33.55 -16.81 32.58
N SER A 26 -34.58 -17.13 31.80
CA SER A 26 -34.40 -17.80 30.53
C SER A 26 -33.40 -16.98 29.74
N PHE A 27 -32.22 -17.54 29.46
CA PHE A 27 -31.37 -17.02 28.40
C PHE A 27 -32.24 -17.08 27.15
N HIS A 28 -32.83 -15.94 26.79
CA HIS A 28 -33.36 -15.76 25.46
C HIS A 28 -32.15 -16.00 24.57
N THR A 29 -32.14 -17.13 23.87
CA THR A 29 -31.27 -17.32 22.73
C THR A 29 -31.71 -16.23 21.77
N SER A 30 -31.07 -15.07 21.86
CA SER A 30 -31.11 -14.06 20.81
C SER A 30 -30.88 -14.87 19.56
N ARG A 31 -31.92 -14.99 18.71
CA ARG A 31 -31.78 -15.59 17.39
C ARG A 31 -30.49 -14.99 16.87
N ALA A 32 -29.51 -15.81 16.48
CA ALA A 32 -28.31 -15.32 15.86
C ALA A 32 -28.80 -14.40 14.75
N CYS A 33 -28.78 -13.09 15.01
CA CYS A 33 -29.11 -12.09 14.04
C CYS A 33 -28.03 -12.35 13.02
N ALA A 34 -28.41 -12.95 11.90
CA ALA A 34 -27.50 -13.16 10.80
C ALA A 34 -26.86 -11.80 10.60
N PHE A 35 -25.58 -11.70 10.97
CA PHE A 35 -24.79 -10.51 10.78
C PHE A 35 -24.66 -10.41 9.27
N LYS A 36 -25.69 -9.84 8.65
CA LYS A 36 -25.57 -9.24 7.33
C LYS A 36 -24.63 -8.09 7.60
N ALA A 37 -23.36 -8.34 7.36
CA ALA A 37 -22.37 -7.31 7.13
C ALA A 37 -22.93 -6.44 6.01
N THR A 38 -23.64 -5.38 6.40
CA THR A 38 -24.05 -4.33 5.49
C THR A 38 -22.75 -3.76 4.96
N LYS A 39 -22.41 -4.11 3.72
CA LYS A 39 -21.22 -3.60 3.04
C LYS A 39 -21.41 -2.10 2.87
N THR A 40 -20.88 -1.31 3.80
CA THR A 40 -20.73 0.12 3.58
C THR A 40 -19.60 0.29 2.56
N ASN A 41 -19.95 0.87 1.42
CA ASN A 41 -19.06 1.06 0.27
C ASN A 41 -18.08 2.24 0.47
N SER A 42 -17.94 2.73 1.71
CA SER A 42 -17.31 4.02 2.02
C SER A 42 -15.93 3.93 2.62
N ASP A 43 -15.55 2.79 3.19
CA ASP A 43 -14.24 2.61 3.81
C ASP A 43 -13.55 1.47 3.08
N GLY A 44 -12.30 1.64 2.66
CA GLY A 44 -11.53 0.67 1.86
C GLY A 44 -11.28 -0.70 2.53
N ALA A 45 -12.16 -1.16 3.42
CA ALA A 45 -12.12 -2.41 4.15
C ALA A 45 -12.81 -3.55 3.36
N SER A 46 -11.96 -4.39 2.79
CA SER A 46 -12.14 -5.82 2.47
C SER A 46 -13.38 -6.23 1.64
N PHE A 47 -13.22 -6.20 0.32
CA PHE A 47 -13.87 -7.18 -0.55
C PHE A 47 -13.12 -8.53 -0.41
N ILE A 48 -13.47 -9.35 0.58
CA ILE A 48 -13.10 -10.76 0.54
C ILE A 48 -13.91 -11.38 -0.61
N LYS A 49 -13.25 -11.61 -1.76
CA LYS A 49 -13.79 -12.41 -2.85
C LYS A 49 -13.32 -13.85 -2.62
N GLY A 50 -14.25 -14.74 -2.25
CA GLY A 50 -13.99 -16.17 -2.02
C GLY A 50 -14.48 -16.67 -0.66
N SER A 51 -14.50 -17.99 -0.47
CA SER A 51 -14.72 -18.62 0.85
C SER A 51 -13.43 -18.64 1.69
N VAL A 52 -13.56 -18.81 3.01
CA VAL A 52 -12.42 -18.92 3.95
C VAL A 52 -11.48 -20.09 3.66
N ASN A 53 -11.91 -21.07 2.86
CA ASN A 53 -11.13 -22.24 2.50
C ASN A 53 -10.52 -22.17 1.09
N GLU A 54 -10.70 -21.06 0.36
CA GLU A 54 -10.13 -20.88 -0.98
C GLU A 54 -8.72 -20.31 -0.90
N ALA A 55 -7.78 -20.93 -1.63
CA ALA A 55 -6.43 -20.41 -1.76
C ALA A 55 -6.46 -19.05 -2.47
N VAL A 56 -5.68 -18.09 -1.96
CA VAL A 56 -5.54 -16.76 -2.57
C VAL A 56 -4.99 -16.94 -3.99
N LYS A 57 -5.77 -16.55 -5.00
CA LYS A 57 -5.30 -16.53 -6.38
C LYS A 57 -4.30 -15.37 -6.55
N LEU A 58 -3.02 -15.71 -6.64
CA LEU A 58 -1.98 -14.73 -6.89
C LEU A 58 -2.01 -14.27 -8.36
N PRO A 59 -1.71 -12.99 -8.63
CA PRO A 59 -1.45 -12.56 -10.00
C PRO A 59 -0.24 -13.31 -10.57
N PRO A 60 -0.14 -13.46 -11.90
CA PRO A 60 1.04 -14.05 -12.52
C PRO A 60 2.29 -13.25 -12.14
N ARG A 61 3.38 -13.94 -11.79
CA ARG A 61 4.63 -13.31 -11.39
C ARG A 61 5.33 -12.72 -12.61
N ASP A 62 5.39 -11.40 -12.68
CA ASP A 62 6.19 -10.67 -13.66
C ASP A 62 7.51 -10.19 -13.03
N LYS A 63 8.64 -10.59 -13.62
CA LYS A 63 9.97 -10.16 -13.16
C LYS A 63 10.30 -8.73 -13.57
N VAL A 64 9.75 -8.27 -14.69
CA VAL A 64 10.00 -6.92 -15.21
C VAL A 64 9.37 -5.88 -14.29
N ALA A 65 8.15 -6.13 -13.83
CA ALA A 65 7.42 -5.25 -12.92
C ALA A 65 8.00 -5.19 -11.49
N GLY A 66 8.85 -6.14 -11.11
CA GLY A 66 9.38 -6.25 -9.75
C GLY A 66 10.90 -6.24 -9.70
N SER A 67 11.51 -7.42 -9.85
CA SER A 67 12.95 -7.60 -9.59
C SER A 67 13.83 -6.78 -10.52
N TYR A 68 13.54 -6.77 -11.83
CA TYR A 68 14.41 -6.06 -12.78
C TYR A 68 14.30 -4.55 -12.65
N HIS A 69 13.12 -4.02 -12.33
CA HIS A 69 12.96 -2.60 -12.03
C HIS A 69 13.79 -2.19 -10.82
N TRP A 70 13.72 -2.98 -9.74
CA TRP A 70 14.51 -2.74 -8.53
C TRP A 70 16.02 -2.82 -8.80
N ASP A 71 16.48 -3.86 -9.51
CA ASP A 71 17.90 -4.01 -9.86
C ASP A 71 18.40 -2.81 -10.69
N PHE A 72 17.59 -2.34 -11.63
CA PHE A 72 17.90 -1.18 -12.47
C PHE A 72 18.02 0.11 -11.67
N GLU A 73 17.10 0.35 -10.72
CA GLU A 73 17.19 1.50 -9.80
C GLU A 73 18.51 1.49 -9.01
N ARG A 74 18.90 0.34 -8.48
CA ARG A 74 20.14 0.21 -7.70
C ARG A 74 21.35 0.43 -8.59
N LEU A 75 21.34 -0.12 -9.81
CA LEU A 75 22.42 0.07 -10.78
C LEU A 75 22.63 1.56 -11.11
N LEU A 76 21.55 2.30 -11.39
CA LEU A 76 21.64 3.75 -11.66
C LEU A 76 22.12 4.53 -10.43
N SER A 77 21.66 4.16 -9.24
CA SER A 77 22.07 4.82 -8.00
C SER A 77 23.56 4.60 -7.71
N VAL A 78 24.04 3.37 -7.91
CA VAL A 78 25.45 3.01 -7.71
C VAL A 78 26.34 3.64 -8.76
N SER A 79 25.89 3.76 -10.02
CA SER A 79 26.69 4.37 -11.10
C SER A 79 26.88 5.89 -10.93
N LEU A 80 25.95 6.58 -10.26
CA LEU A 80 26.09 8.01 -9.97
C LEU A 80 27.24 8.32 -9.00
N ILE A 81 27.63 7.39 -8.12
CA ILE A 81 28.71 7.60 -7.16
C ILE A 81 30.06 7.83 -7.88
N PRO A 82 30.57 6.92 -8.72
CA PRO A 82 31.82 7.17 -9.43
C PRO A 82 31.71 8.30 -10.46
N LEU A 83 30.53 8.52 -11.07
CA LEU A 83 30.35 9.62 -12.03
C LEU A 83 30.45 11.00 -11.37
N THR A 84 29.90 11.16 -10.16
CA THR A 84 30.03 12.41 -9.40
C THR A 84 31.46 12.63 -8.90
N VAL A 85 32.16 11.57 -8.49
CA VAL A 85 33.59 11.69 -8.17
C VAL A 85 34.40 12.07 -9.41
N ALA A 86 34.13 11.43 -10.55
CA ALA A 86 34.83 11.70 -11.81
C ALA A 86 34.62 13.14 -12.30
N SER A 87 33.41 13.70 -12.17
CA SER A 87 33.14 15.10 -12.57
C SER A 87 33.83 16.12 -11.67
N VAL A 88 33.97 15.82 -10.37
CA VAL A 88 34.69 16.70 -9.44
C VAL A 88 36.20 16.68 -9.72
N VAL A 89 36.79 15.50 -9.97
CA VAL A 89 38.24 15.36 -10.18
C VAL A 89 38.68 15.83 -11.57
N ASN A 90 37.97 15.42 -12.62
CA ASN A 90 38.36 15.72 -13.99
C ASN A 90 37.79 17.06 -14.49
N GLY A 91 36.78 17.60 -13.81
CA GLY A 91 36.11 18.82 -14.26
C GLY A 91 35.23 18.59 -15.49
N ALA A 92 35.20 19.59 -16.38
CA ALA A 92 34.33 19.58 -17.56
C ALA A 92 34.87 18.62 -18.61
N HIS A 93 34.29 17.43 -18.67
CA HIS A 93 34.70 16.38 -19.60
C HIS A 93 33.47 15.87 -20.39
N PRO A 94 33.48 15.91 -21.73
CA PRO A 94 32.28 15.64 -22.54
C PRO A 94 31.61 14.29 -22.27
N ILE A 95 32.41 13.23 -22.04
CA ILE A 95 31.87 11.88 -21.77
C ILE A 95 31.19 11.83 -20.40
N THR A 96 31.80 12.42 -19.36
CA THR A 96 31.21 12.39 -18.01
C THR A 96 29.95 13.22 -17.97
N ASP A 97 29.95 14.36 -18.66
CA ASP A 97 28.80 15.27 -18.75
C ASP A 97 27.65 14.64 -19.53
N LEU A 98 27.94 13.90 -20.61
CA LEU A 98 26.94 13.14 -21.34
C LEU A 98 26.37 11.98 -20.49
N CYS A 99 27.23 11.24 -19.77
CA CYS A 99 26.77 10.20 -18.85
C CYS A 99 25.89 10.77 -17.73
N LEU A 100 26.29 11.87 -17.11
CA LEU A 100 25.51 12.57 -16.07
C LEU A 100 24.19 13.09 -16.64
N GLY A 101 24.21 13.66 -17.85
CA GLY A 101 23.02 14.17 -18.54
C GLY A 101 21.99 13.11 -18.89
N VAL A 102 22.34 11.83 -18.89
CA VAL A 102 21.41 10.72 -19.11
C VAL A 102 21.03 10.03 -17.79
N ILE A 103 22.02 9.71 -16.97
CA ILE A 103 21.80 8.89 -15.77
C ILE A 103 21.07 9.69 -14.68
N ILE A 104 21.36 10.99 -14.50
CA ILE A 104 20.66 11.82 -13.52
C ILE A 104 19.16 11.92 -13.86
N PRO A 105 18.73 12.33 -15.07
CA PRO A 105 17.31 12.44 -15.37
C PRO A 105 16.55 11.12 -15.24
N ILE A 106 17.16 9.98 -15.61
CA ILE A 106 16.52 8.67 -15.47
C ILE A 106 16.39 8.27 -13.99
N HIS A 107 17.43 8.48 -13.17
CA HIS A 107 17.36 8.23 -11.73
C HIS A 107 16.24 9.08 -11.08
N CYS A 108 16.16 10.36 -11.43
CA CYS A 108 15.09 11.25 -10.96
C CYS A 108 13.70 10.82 -11.47
N HIS A 109 13.59 10.34 -12.72
CA HIS A 109 12.33 9.84 -13.26
C HIS A 109 11.77 8.70 -12.40
N ILE A 110 12.59 7.71 -12.07
CA ILE A 110 12.14 6.56 -11.26
C ILE A 110 11.83 7.00 -9.83
N GLY A 111 12.65 7.89 -9.26
CA GLY A 111 12.39 8.46 -7.93
C GLY A 111 11.06 9.21 -7.86
N PHE A 112 10.73 10.01 -8.87
CA PHE A 112 9.43 10.69 -8.94
C PHE A 112 8.27 9.75 -9.25
N ASP A 113 8.47 8.69 -10.02
CA ASP A 113 7.43 7.68 -10.25
C ASP A 113 7.06 6.97 -8.94
N ALA A 114 8.05 6.67 -8.08
CA ALA A 114 7.82 6.16 -6.72
C ALA A 114 6.98 7.14 -5.89
N VAL A 115 7.33 8.44 -5.87
CA VAL A 115 6.55 9.49 -5.19
C VAL A 115 5.10 9.54 -5.69
N ILE A 116 4.88 9.46 -7.01
CA ILE A 116 3.53 9.44 -7.58
C ILE A 116 2.76 8.20 -7.11
N SER A 117 3.40 7.03 -7.11
CA SER A 117 2.74 5.78 -6.70
C SER A 117 2.32 5.79 -5.23
N ASP A 118 3.12 6.39 -4.36
CA ASP A 118 2.87 6.42 -2.91
C ASP A 118 1.80 7.44 -2.53
N TYR A 119 1.89 8.65 -3.09
CA TYR A 119 1.05 9.77 -2.66
C TYR A 119 -0.18 10.01 -3.54
N LEU A 120 -0.14 9.60 -4.81
CA LEU A 120 -1.23 9.75 -5.76
C LEU A 120 -1.74 8.39 -6.25
N PRO A 121 -2.30 7.55 -5.37
CA PRO A 121 -2.75 6.22 -5.76
C PRO A 121 -3.93 6.31 -6.74
N HIS A 122 -3.84 5.54 -7.83
CA HIS A 122 -4.83 5.50 -8.91
C HIS A 122 -6.27 5.26 -8.40
N ARG A 123 -6.42 4.44 -7.35
CA ARG A 123 -7.73 4.11 -6.75
C ARG A 123 -8.45 5.33 -6.16
N ARG A 124 -7.71 6.31 -5.63
CA ARG A 124 -8.29 7.51 -4.99
C ARG A 124 -8.32 8.71 -5.95
N HIS A 125 -7.28 8.87 -6.76
CA HIS A 125 -7.11 10.03 -7.64
C HIS A 125 -6.80 9.60 -9.09
N PRO A 126 -7.74 8.98 -9.82
CA PRO A 126 -7.46 8.38 -11.13
C PRO A 126 -7.10 9.39 -12.22
N ILE A 127 -7.67 10.60 -12.17
CA ILE A 127 -7.37 11.67 -13.14
C ILE A 127 -6.00 12.28 -12.87
N LEU A 128 -5.76 12.71 -11.62
CA LEU A 128 -4.51 13.36 -11.23
C LEU A 128 -3.33 12.41 -11.40
N ASN A 129 -3.46 11.15 -10.97
CA ASN A 129 -2.44 10.11 -11.20
C ASN A 129 -2.07 10.01 -12.69
N LYS A 130 -3.05 9.90 -13.60
CA LYS A 130 -2.78 9.85 -15.05
C LYS A 130 -2.06 11.09 -15.57
N ILE A 131 -2.52 12.29 -15.18
CA ILE A 131 -1.91 13.55 -15.61
C ILE A 131 -0.47 13.62 -15.13
N THR A 132 -0.22 13.35 -13.85
CA THR A 132 1.14 13.44 -13.28
C THR A 132 2.06 12.37 -13.86
N THR A 133 1.60 11.13 -14.07
CA THR A 133 2.42 10.08 -14.71
C THR A 133 2.80 10.44 -16.15
N TRP A 134 1.86 10.93 -16.96
CA TRP A 134 2.18 11.36 -18.33
C TRP A 134 2.99 12.65 -18.37
N GLY A 135 2.71 13.59 -17.47
CA GLY A 135 3.47 14.81 -17.28
C GLY A 135 4.91 14.51 -16.91
N LEU A 136 5.15 13.57 -16.00
CA LEU A 136 6.50 13.13 -15.62
C LEU A 136 7.25 12.54 -16.82
N ARG A 137 6.61 11.69 -17.62
CA ARG A 137 7.22 11.15 -18.85
C ARG A 137 7.59 12.24 -19.85
N GLY A 138 6.69 13.20 -20.06
CA GLY A 138 6.95 14.36 -20.92
C GLY A 138 8.11 15.21 -20.40
N ALA A 139 8.10 15.52 -19.10
CA ALA A 139 9.17 16.27 -18.44
C ALA A 139 10.53 15.57 -18.57
N THR A 140 10.58 14.24 -18.41
CA THR A 140 11.82 13.48 -18.57
C THR A 140 12.37 13.55 -19.99
N ILE A 141 11.52 13.48 -21.02
CA ILE A 141 11.96 13.65 -22.41
C ILE A 141 12.51 15.07 -22.64
N ILE A 142 11.81 16.09 -22.14
CA ILE A 142 12.24 17.49 -22.25
C ILE A 142 13.59 17.71 -21.55
N VAL A 143 13.76 17.18 -20.34
CA VAL A 143 15.01 17.29 -19.58
C VAL A 143 16.14 16.56 -20.28
N LEU A 144 15.91 15.33 -20.76
CA LEU A 144 16.93 14.59 -21.51
C LEU A 144 17.37 15.34 -22.77
N TYR A 145 16.42 15.91 -23.52
CA TYR A 145 16.74 16.72 -24.69
C TYR A 145 17.50 18.00 -24.30
N GLY A 146 17.09 18.69 -23.23
CA GLY A 146 17.80 19.84 -22.71
C GLY A 146 19.23 19.51 -22.28
N CYS A 147 19.45 18.40 -21.58
CA CYS A 147 20.78 17.92 -21.22
C CYS A 147 21.63 17.58 -22.45
N TYR A 148 21.03 17.00 -23.50
CA TYR A 148 21.70 16.74 -24.77
C TYR A 148 22.15 18.04 -25.45
N GLU A 149 21.26 19.04 -25.55
CA GLU A 149 21.58 20.35 -26.13
C GLU A 149 22.66 21.07 -25.32
N PHE A 150 22.59 21.06 -23.98
CA PHE A 150 23.61 21.66 -23.12
C PHE A 150 25.00 21.03 -23.31
N ASN A 151 25.06 19.72 -23.55
CA ASN A 151 26.31 18.99 -23.70
C ASN A 151 26.89 19.05 -25.11
N THR A 152 26.06 19.26 -26.14
CA THR A 152 26.51 19.27 -27.55
C THR A 152 26.67 20.67 -28.13
N ASN A 153 25.77 21.60 -27.79
CA ASN A 153 25.70 22.94 -28.37
C ASN A 153 26.06 24.07 -27.39
N ASP A 154 26.23 23.76 -26.10
CA ASP A 154 26.56 24.75 -25.06
C ASP A 154 27.78 24.29 -24.22
N VAL A 155 28.04 24.94 -23.09
CA VAL A 155 29.23 24.76 -22.26
C VAL A 155 29.36 23.39 -21.58
N GLY A 156 28.28 22.61 -21.48
CA GLY A 156 28.23 21.37 -20.71
C GLY A 156 27.75 21.54 -19.26
N LEU A 157 27.18 20.46 -18.71
CA LEU A 157 26.52 20.48 -17.40
C LEU A 157 27.47 20.84 -16.25
N THR A 158 28.66 20.24 -16.19
CA THR A 158 29.58 20.46 -15.06
C THR A 158 30.23 21.83 -15.10
N GLU A 159 30.47 22.36 -16.30
CA GLU A 159 31.01 23.71 -16.49
C GLU A 159 29.98 24.78 -16.10
N VAL A 160 28.70 24.57 -16.44
CA VAL A 160 27.61 25.45 -15.97
C VAL A 160 27.55 25.47 -14.45
N VAL A 161 27.62 24.30 -13.79
CA VAL A 161 27.62 24.22 -12.32
C VAL A 161 28.80 25.00 -11.73
N LYS A 162 30.00 24.86 -12.30
CA LYS A 162 31.19 25.60 -11.86
C LYS A 162 31.04 27.11 -12.02
N ARG A 163 30.45 27.57 -13.13
CA ARG A 163 30.22 29.01 -13.38
C ARG A 163 29.21 29.58 -12.41
N VAL A 164 28.10 28.87 -12.17
CA VAL A 164 27.08 29.27 -11.20
C VAL A 164 27.64 29.33 -9.78
N TRP A 165 28.57 28.42 -9.43
CA TRP A 165 29.19 28.41 -8.10
C TRP A 165 30.13 29.60 -7.86
N ASN A 166 30.77 30.11 -8.91
CA ASN A 166 31.71 31.24 -8.83
C ASN A 166 31.10 32.58 -9.26
N ALA A 167 29.79 32.62 -9.50
CA ALA A 167 29.03 33.82 -9.82
C ALA A 167 28.70 34.63 -8.56
#